data_AF-A0A969ZAF6-F1
#
_entry.id   AF-A0A969ZAF6-F1
#
_cell.length_a   1.000
_cell.length_b   1.000
_cell.length_c   1.000
_cell.angle_alpha   90.00
_cell.angle_beta   90.00
_cell.angle_gamma   90.00
#
_symmetry.space_group_name_H-M   'P 1'
#
loop_
_entity.id
_entity.type
_entity.pdbx_description
1 polymer ?
#
loop_
_entity_poly.entity_id
_entity_poly.type
_entity_poly.pdbx_seq_one_letter_code
_entity_poly.pdbx_strand_id
1 'polypeptide(L)' 'MEPVIIGQVDANMTTDITTDEELRVLLRVVWTAKNNEVAFKPAEDLSRGDRIRVTVEKVSEAPRAEEAEKTE' A
#
# COMPACT_ATOMS: atom_id res chain seq x y z
N MET A 1 -17.79 10.79 -1.23
CA MET A 1 -17.79 10.44 0.21
C MET A 1 -16.33 10.42 0.64
N GLU A 2 -15.97 11.06 1.75
CA GLU A 2 -14.58 11.09 2.21
C GLU A 2 -14.12 9.69 2.64
N PRO A 3 -12.86 9.30 2.37
CA PRO A 3 -12.33 8.01 2.77
C PRO A 3 -12.37 7.84 4.30
N VAL A 4 -12.78 6.66 4.78
CA VAL A 4 -12.83 6.35 6.22
C VAL A 4 -11.54 5.65 6.61
N ILE A 5 -10.71 6.27 7.46
CA ILE A 5 -9.50 5.64 8.01
C ILE A 5 -9.89 4.50 8.95
N ILE A 6 -9.42 3.29 8.66
CA ILE A 6 -9.69 2.08 9.46
C ILE A 6 -8.47 1.58 10.23
N GLY A 7 -7.29 2.16 9.99
CA GLY A 7 -6.07 1.84 10.72
C GLY A 7 -4.92 2.76 10.36
N GLN A 8 -4.00 2.94 11.31
CA GLN A 8 -2.77 3.71 11.11
C GLN A 8 -1.63 3.03 11.88
N VAL A 9 -0.46 2.97 11.27
CA VAL A 9 0.77 2.51 11.92
C VAL A 9 1.92 3.44 11.56
N ASP A 10 2.72 3.77 12.58
CA ASP A 10 3.98 4.48 12.39
C ASP A 10 5.12 3.46 12.41
N ALA A 11 6.07 3.59 11.49
CA ALA A 11 7.25 2.73 11.39
C ALA A 11 8.48 3.54 11.00
N ASN A 12 9.66 2.92 11.05
CA ASN A 12 10.90 3.52 10.57
C ASN A 12 11.42 2.72 9.38
N MET A 13 11.96 3.42 8.38
CA MET A 13 12.66 2.80 7.26
C MET A 13 13.90 2.05 7.75
N THR A 14 14.07 0.82 7.28
CA THR A 14 15.21 -0.03 7.67
C THR A 14 16.34 -0.03 6.63
N THR A 15 16.10 0.55 5.46
CA THR A 15 17.02 0.64 4.33
C THR A 15 16.77 1.94 3.56
N ASP A 16 17.74 2.34 2.76
CA ASP A 16 17.61 3.44 1.80
C ASP A 16 16.87 2.94 0.54
N ILE A 17 15.97 3.76 -0.02
CA ILE A 17 15.23 3.53 -1.26
C ILE A 17 15.13 4.85 -2.02
N THR A 18 15.54 4.82 -3.29
CA THR A 18 15.47 5.98 -4.20
C THR A 18 14.16 6.01 -4.98
N THR A 19 13.82 7.16 -5.58
CA THR A 19 12.62 7.29 -6.44
C THR A 19 12.63 6.41 -7.69
N ASP A 20 13.79 5.89 -8.08
CA ASP A 20 13.92 4.99 -9.23
C ASP A 20 13.60 3.52 -8.89
N GLU A 21 13.59 3.18 -7.59
CA GLU A 21 13.38 1.84 -7.07
C GLU A 21 11.90 1.60 -6.69
N GLU A 22 11.49 0.33 -6.66
CA GLU A 22 10.15 -0.06 -6.22
C GLU A 22 10.11 -0.28 -4.70
N LEU A 23 9.22 0.45 -4.03
CA LEU A 23 8.80 0.17 -2.66
C LEU A 23 7.59 -0.77 -2.67
N ARG A 24 7.69 -1.87 -1.93
CA ARG A 24 6.62 -2.88 -1.80
C ARG A 24 6.04 -2.84 -0.39
N VAL A 25 4.72 -2.71 -0.31
CA VAL A 25 3.95 -2.73 0.94
C VAL A 25 3.14 -4.01 0.99
N LEU A 26 3.33 -4.80 2.05
CA LEU A 26 2.64 -6.06 2.28
C LEU A 26 1.58 -5.91 3.38
N LEU A 27 0.31 -6.06 3.02
CA LEU A 27 -0.78 -6.18 3.98
C LEU A 27 -1.05 -7.66 4.28
N ARG A 28 -0.66 -8.12 5.47
CA ARG A 28 -0.84 -9.52 5.91
C ARG A 28 -2.02 -9.65 6.87
N VAL A 29 -3.02 -10.44 6.47
CA VAL A 29 -4.19 -10.78 7.30
C VAL A 29 -3.94 -12.12 7.99
N VAL A 30 -3.44 -12.07 9.23
CA VAL A 30 -2.92 -13.24 9.96
C VAL A 30 -3.94 -14.38 10.07
N TRP A 31 -5.20 -14.07 10.38
CA TRP A 31 -6.24 -15.07 10.61
C TRP A 31 -6.74 -15.77 9.34
N THR A 32 -6.51 -15.20 8.15
CA THR A 32 -6.91 -15.82 6.87
C THR A 32 -5.73 -16.39 6.09
N ALA A 33 -4.50 -16.20 6.59
CA ALA A 33 -3.27 -16.48 5.86
C ALA A 33 -3.19 -15.82 4.46
N LYS A 34 -3.98 -14.76 4.21
CA LYS A 34 -3.95 -13.99 2.96
C LYS A 34 -3.03 -12.78 3.09
N ASN A 35 -2.36 -12.46 2.01
CA ASN A 35 -1.58 -11.24 1.84
C ASN A 35 -2.01 -10.53 0.56
N ASN A 36 -1.97 -9.20 0.60
CA ASN A 36 -1.99 -8.37 -0.59
C ASN A 36 -0.69 -7.58 -0.62
N GLU A 37 -0.10 -7.49 -1.80
CA GLU A 37 1.12 -6.74 -2.05
C GLU A 37 0.79 -5.60 -3.01
N VAL A 38 1.30 -4.41 -2.70
CA VAL A 38 1.23 -3.24 -3.57
C VAL A 38 2.65 -2.74 -3.77
N ALA A 39 3.06 -2.58 -5.02
CA ALA A 39 4.34 -2.00 -5.41
C ALA A 39 4.11 -0.60 -5.98
N PHE A 40 4.96 0.36 -5.61
CA PHE A 40 4.95 1.70 -6.17
C PHE A 40 6.34 2.34 -6.09
N LYS A 41 6.59 3.37 -6.91
CA LYS A 41 7.77 4.21 -6.78
C LYS A 41 7.50 5.33 -5.78
N PRO A 42 8.35 5.53 -4.76
CA PRO A 42 8.14 6.60 -3.81
C PRO A 42 8.29 7.97 -4.50
N ALA A 43 7.59 8.99 -3.99
CA ALA A 43 7.62 10.34 -4.55
C ALA A 43 8.90 11.13 -4.16
N GLU A 44 9.61 10.64 -3.15
CA GLU A 44 10.86 11.18 -2.64
C GLU A 44 11.78 10.03 -2.22
N ASP A 45 13.09 10.29 -2.15
CA ASP A 45 14.05 9.33 -1.63
C ASP A 45 13.79 9.11 -0.14
N LEU A 46 13.76 7.84 0.28
CA LEU A 46 13.57 7.43 1.66
C LEU A 46 14.89 6.90 2.21
N SER A 47 15.37 7.50 3.29
CA SER A 47 16.60 7.09 3.95
C SER A 47 16.31 6.16 5.13
N ARG A 48 17.26 5.31 5.46
CA ARG A 48 17.24 4.49 6.67
C ARG A 48 17.10 5.38 7.89
N GLY A 49 16.13 5.06 8.73
CA GLY A 49 15.80 5.83 9.95
C GLY A 49 14.69 6.85 9.75
N ASP A 50 14.29 7.15 8.51
CA ASP A 50 13.14 8.01 8.26
C ASP A 50 11.86 7.41 8.85
N ARG A 51 11.06 8.26 9.48
CA ARG A 51 9.80 7.86 10.08
C ARG A 51 8.69 7.92 9.04
N ILE A 52 8.09 6.78 8.77
CA ILE A 52 6.97 6.64 7.84
C ILE A 52 5.66 6.39 8.59
N ARG A 53 4.56 6.82 7.98
CA ARG A 53 3.20 6.54 8.45
C ARG A 53 2.45 5.82 7.35
N VAL A 54 1.89 4.65 7.69
CA VAL A 54 1.03 3.89 6.80
C VAL A 54 -0.40 4.03 7.30
N THR A 55 -1.28 4.55 6.45
CA THR A 55 -2.71 4.70 6.72
C THR A 55 -3.48 3.71 5.87
N VAL A 56 -4.41 2.98 6.48
CA VAL A 56 -5.34 2.09 5.78
C VAL A 56 -6.70 2.76 5.74
N GLU A 57 -7.18 3.02 4.53
CA GLU A 57 -8.45 3.70 4.29
C GLU A 57 -9.45 2.76 3.64
N LYS A 58 -10.71 2.82 4.10
CA LYS A 58 -11.84 2.20 3.42
C LYS A 58 -12.36 3.18 2.37
N VAL A 59 -12.10 2.85 1.11
CA VAL A 59 -12.73 3.51 -0.03
C VAL A 59 -14.18 3.02 -0.10
N SER A 60 -15.13 3.93 0.05
CA SER A 60 -16.58 3.60 0.17
C SER A 60 -17.23 3.18 -1.15
N GLU A 61 -16.55 3.37 -2.26
CA GLU A 61 -16.94 2.81 -3.55
C GLU A 61 -16.08 1.56 -3.79
N ALA A 62 -16.73 0.40 -3.90
CA ALA A 62 -16.05 -0.75 -4.49
C ALA A 62 -15.54 -0.31 -5.87
N PRO A 63 -14.31 -0.68 -6.28
CA PRO A 63 -13.90 -0.45 -7.66
C PRO A 63 -14.99 -1.02 -8.54
N ARG A 64 -15.58 -0.17 -9.40
CA ARG A 64 -16.43 -0.64 -10.49
C ARG A 64 -15.55 -1.66 -11.20
N ALA A 65 -15.93 -2.93 -11.15
CA ALA A 65 -15.20 -3.97 -11.85
C ALA A 65 -15.18 -3.54 -13.32
N GLU A 66 -14.04 -3.03 -13.80
CA GLU A 66 -13.82 -3.01 -15.23
C GLU A 66 -13.88 -4.46 -15.64
N GLU A 67 -14.86 -4.71 -16.49
CA GLU A 67 -15.25 -6.02 -16.95
C GLU A 67 -14.00 -6.75 -17.42
N ALA A 68 -13.83 -7.98 -16.93
CA ALA A 68 -13.01 -8.96 -17.60
C ALA A 68 -13.56 -9.11 -19.03
N GLU A 69 -13.06 -8.32 -19.97
CA GLU A 69 -13.24 -8.55 -21.38
C GLU A 69 -12.41 -9.79 -21.73
N LYS A 70 -13.05 -10.94 -21.54
CA LYS A 70 -12.74 -12.15 -22.27
C LYS A 70 -13.05 -11.90 -23.75
N THR A 71 -12.02 -11.97 -24.58
CA THR A 71 -12.14 -12.39 -25.98
C THR A 71 -10.83 -13.10 -26.32
N GLU A 72 -10.78 -14.40 -26.06
CA GLU A 72 -11.00 -15.53 -27.00
C GLU A 72 -9.69 -15.98 -27.65
#